data_AF-A0A0F9S4A3-F1
#
_entry.id   AF-A0A0F9S4A3-F1
#
_cell.length_a   1.000
_cell.length_b   1.000
_cell.length_c   1.000
_cell.angle_alpha   90.00
_cell.angle_beta   90.00
_cell.angle_gamma   90.00
#
_symmetry.space_group_name_H-M   'P 1'
#
loop_
_entity.id
_entity.type
_entity.pdbx_description
1 polymer ?
#
loop_
_entity_poly.entity_id
_entity_poly.type
_entity_poly.pdbx_seq_one_letter_code
_entity_poly.pdbx_strand_id
1 'polypeptide(L)'
;MSEELVRAVHVAREVEEVAQQVISLSQMVWAATNADVLAIRDEAKEKRAKAEEALREAGLKEYEATKNKKPFPGVGIRVSEKPLYSFEMALAWAQEHHLALSLDKNVFEGIVSNMDIKPSFVVMEKKTTATIATDLGKVLEGVGE
;
A
#
# COMPACT_ATOMS: atom_id res chain seq x y z
N MET A 1 45.15 1.11 35.21
CA MET A 1 44.59 0.12 34.25
C MET A 1 43.12 -0.19 34.52
N SER A 2 42.72 -1.00 35.52
CA SER A 2 41.29 -1.33 35.72
C SER A 2 40.44 -0.14 36.18
N GLU A 3 40.93 0.68 37.12
CA GLU A 3 40.20 1.86 37.61
C GLU A 3 40.05 2.96 36.55
N GLU A 4 41.04 3.13 35.68
CA GLU A 4 40.98 4.09 34.56
C GLU A 4 39.92 3.68 33.53
N LEU A 5 39.80 2.38 33.24
CA LEU A 5 38.74 1.86 32.37
C LEU A 5 37.35 2.08 32.97
N VAL A 6 37.19 1.86 34.28
CA VAL A 6 35.92 2.13 34.98
C VAL A 6 35.56 3.62 34.94
N ARG A 7 36.53 4.51 35.16
CA ARG A 7 36.32 5.97 35.05
C ARG A 7 35.96 6.38 33.62
N ALA A 8 36.65 5.84 32.62
CA ALA A 8 36.37 6.12 31.21
C ALA A 8 34.94 5.71 30.83
N VAL A 9 34.48 4.54 31.27
CA VAL A 9 33.10 4.08 31.04
C VAL A 9 32.08 4.97 31.75
N HIS A 10 32.37 5.42 32.99
CA HIS A 10 31.48 6.33 33.71
C HIS A 10 31.31 7.66 32.98
N VAL A 11 32.41 8.30 32.58
CA VAL A 11 32.39 9.57 31.82
C VAL A 11 31.67 9.39 30.49
N ALA A 12 31.93 8.28 29.78
CA ALA A 12 31.25 8.00 28.51
C ALA A 12 29.72 7.90 28.68
N ARG A 13 29.24 7.28 29.77
CA ARG A 13 27.80 7.19 30.07
C ARG A 13 27.20 8.55 30.40
N GLU A 14 27.90 9.38 31.17
CA GLU A 14 27.42 10.74 31.47
C GLU A 14 27.31 11.59 30.20
N VAL A 15 28.29 11.47 29.30
CA VAL A 15 28.26 12.16 27.99
C VAL A 15 27.10 11.65 27.12
N GLU A 16 26.89 10.34 27.08
CA GLU A 16 25.78 9.72 26.34
C GLU A 16 24.42 10.20 26.88
N GLU A 17 24.24 10.23 28.20
CA GLU A 17 23.01 10.70 28.83
C GLU A 17 22.72 12.16 28.48
N VAL A 18 23.72 13.04 28.58
CA VAL A 18 23.59 14.45 28.20
C VAL A 18 23.26 14.59 26.71
N ALA A 19 23.94 13.85 25.85
CA ALA A 19 23.66 13.87 24.40
C ALA A 19 22.22 13.44 24.09
N GLN A 20 21.72 12.39 24.77
CA GLN A 20 20.35 11.91 24.61
C GLN A 20 19.31 12.94 25.07
N GLN A 21 19.58 13.66 26.15
CA GLN A 21 18.72 14.76 26.61
C GLN A 21 18.70 15.91 25.59
N VAL A 22 19.86 16.29 25.04
CA VAL A 22 19.96 17.34 24.01
C VAL A 22 19.21 16.94 22.74
N ILE A 23 19.33 15.69 22.29
CA ILE A 23 18.59 15.18 21.12
C ILE A 23 17.08 15.26 21.38
N SER A 24 16.61 14.79 22.54
CA SER A 24 15.20 14.83 22.91
C SER A 24 14.64 16.25 22.93
N LEU A 25 15.34 17.19 23.57
CA LEU A 25 14.98 18.61 23.60
C LEU A 25 14.96 19.22 22.19
N SER A 26 15.96 18.91 21.36
CA SER A 26 16.05 19.40 19.99
C SER A 26 14.89 18.91 19.12
N GLN A 27 14.49 17.64 19.29
CA GLN A 27 13.33 17.08 18.59
C GLN A 27 12.03 17.74 19.03
N MET A 28 11.85 18.02 20.33
CA MET A 28 10.68 18.73 20.83
C MET A 28 10.60 20.16 20.30
N VAL A 29 11.73 20.90 20.34
CA VAL A 29 11.80 22.26 19.80
C VAL A 29 11.53 22.25 18.30
N TRP A 30 12.15 21.35 17.55
CA TRP A 30 11.91 21.22 16.11
C TRP A 30 10.44 20.90 15.82
N ALA A 31 9.82 19.97 16.54
CA ALA A 31 8.42 19.63 16.37
C ALA A 31 7.51 20.81 16.68
N ALA A 32 7.79 21.57 17.73
CA ALA A 32 7.02 22.77 18.09
C ALA A 32 7.18 23.88 17.05
N THR A 33 8.40 24.16 16.60
CA THR A 33 8.69 25.18 15.58
C THR A 33 8.06 24.84 14.23
N ASN A 34 7.95 23.56 13.89
CA ASN A 34 7.40 23.10 12.62
C ASN A 34 5.94 22.64 12.73
N ALA A 35 5.28 22.82 13.88
CA ALA A 35 3.94 22.30 14.13
C ALA A 35 2.94 22.75 13.06
N ASP A 36 2.95 24.04 12.72
CA ASP A 36 2.04 24.62 11.73
C ASP A 36 2.27 24.05 10.32
N VAL A 37 3.53 23.89 9.92
CA VAL A 37 3.88 23.32 8.60
C VAL A 37 3.48 21.84 8.52
N LEU A 38 3.67 21.09 9.61
CA LEU A 38 3.24 19.69 9.69
C LEU A 38 1.71 19.59 9.65
N ALA A 39 1.00 20.47 10.34
CA ALA A 39 -0.46 20.54 10.28
C ALA A 39 -0.97 20.86 8.87
N ILE A 40 -0.39 21.85 8.19
CA ILE A 40 -0.72 22.20 6.80
C ILE A 40 -0.46 21.03 5.86
N ARG A 41 0.69 20.33 6.02
CA ARG A 41 1.01 19.14 5.23
C ARG A 41 -0.04 18.05 5.42
N ASP A 42 -0.44 17.80 6.66
CA ASP A 42 -1.40 16.73 6.98
C ASP A 42 -2.80 17.07 6.47
N GLU A 43 -3.23 18.33 6.60
CA GLU A 43 -4.48 18.82 6.00
C GLU A 43 -4.46 18.71 4.47
N ALA A 44 -3.36 19.11 3.82
CA ALA A 44 -3.21 18.99 2.37
C ALA A 44 -3.24 17.52 1.91
N LYS A 45 -2.63 16.61 2.68
CA LYS A 45 -2.67 15.17 2.42
C LYS A 45 -4.09 14.63 2.52
N GLU A 46 -4.85 15.04 3.53
CA GLU A 46 -6.24 14.63 3.70
C GLU A 46 -7.12 15.17 2.57
N LYS A 47 -7.00 16.46 2.23
CA LYS A 47 -7.73 17.08 1.12
C LYS A 47 -7.45 16.36 -0.20
N ARG A 48 -6.18 16.07 -0.50
CA ARG A 48 -5.78 15.30 -1.68
C ARG A 48 -6.42 13.92 -1.69
N ALA A 49 -6.35 13.19 -0.57
CA ALA A 49 -6.93 11.85 -0.47
C ALA A 49 -8.45 11.84 -0.73
N LYS A 50 -9.19 12.80 -0.15
CA LYS A 50 -10.63 12.96 -0.40
C LYS A 50 -10.95 13.27 -1.86
N ALA A 51 -10.17 14.17 -2.48
CA ALA A 51 -10.37 14.52 -3.88
C ALA A 51 -10.07 13.35 -4.83
N GLU A 52 -8.99 12.61 -4.57
CA GLU A 52 -8.66 11.40 -5.34
C GLU A 52 -9.74 10.32 -5.18
N GLU A 53 -10.27 10.13 -3.97
CA GLU A 53 -11.32 9.14 -3.75
C GLU A 53 -12.61 9.50 -4.49
N ALA A 54 -13.03 10.76 -4.41
CA ALA A 54 -14.17 11.25 -5.18
C ALA A 54 -13.97 11.06 -6.69
N LEU A 55 -12.75 11.27 -7.20
CA LEU A 55 -12.41 11.03 -8.61
C LEU A 55 -12.46 9.55 -8.98
N ARG A 56 -11.99 8.64 -8.10
CA ARG A 56 -12.10 7.19 -8.30
C ARG A 56 -13.55 6.74 -8.36
N GLU A 57 -14.37 7.20 -7.42
CA GLU A 57 -15.81 6.89 -7.39
C GLU A 57 -16.52 7.38 -8.65
N ALA A 58 -16.25 8.61 -9.08
CA ALA A 58 -16.79 9.15 -10.32
C ALA A 58 -16.35 8.30 -11.53
N GLY A 59 -15.08 7.90 -11.58
CA GLY A 59 -14.54 7.08 -12.68
C GLY A 59 -15.17 5.69 -12.74
N LEU A 60 -15.42 5.07 -11.58
CA LEU A 60 -16.13 3.80 -11.50
C LEU A 60 -17.59 3.92 -11.96
N LYS A 61 -18.32 4.96 -11.52
CA LYS A 61 -19.69 5.22 -11.97
C LYS A 61 -19.78 5.45 -13.47
N GLU A 62 -18.86 6.24 -14.03
CA GLU A 62 -18.79 6.49 -15.48
C GLU A 62 -18.49 5.20 -16.25
N TYR A 63 -17.56 4.37 -15.75
CA TYR A 63 -17.28 3.07 -16.32
C TYR A 63 -18.48 2.13 -16.24
N GLU A 64 -19.24 2.14 -15.14
CA GLU A 64 -20.44 1.33 -15.02
C GLU A 64 -21.48 1.69 -16.09
N ALA A 65 -21.64 2.98 -16.38
CA ALA A 65 -22.56 3.49 -17.39
C ALA A 65 -22.08 3.25 -18.84
N THR A 66 -20.80 3.51 -19.13
CA THR A 66 -20.29 3.56 -20.52
C THR A 66 -19.41 2.38 -20.93
N LYS A 67 -18.89 1.63 -19.95
CA LYS A 67 -17.82 0.64 -20.12
C LYS A 67 -16.52 1.20 -20.70
N ASN A 68 -16.33 2.53 -20.71
CA ASN A 68 -15.10 3.18 -21.16
C ASN A 68 -13.99 3.03 -20.09
N LYS A 69 -12.88 2.36 -20.45
CA LYS A 69 -11.75 2.15 -19.53
C LYS A 69 -10.89 3.40 -19.28
N LYS A 70 -11.12 4.50 -20.00
CA LYS A 70 -10.54 5.83 -19.76
C LYS A 70 -11.67 6.86 -19.57
N PRO A 71 -12.40 6.81 -18.45
CA PRO A 71 -13.59 7.65 -18.25
C PRO A 71 -13.27 9.15 -18.18
N PHE A 72 -12.08 9.51 -17.66
CA PHE A 72 -11.61 10.88 -17.59
C PHE A 72 -10.12 10.97 -17.96
N PRO A 73 -9.61 12.16 -18.34
CA PRO A 73 -8.18 12.38 -18.51
C PRO A 73 -7.41 11.98 -17.25
N GLY A 74 -6.41 11.12 -17.40
CA GLY A 74 -5.57 10.66 -16.28
C GLY A 74 -6.24 9.64 -15.36
N VAL A 75 -7.47 9.19 -15.65
CA VAL A 75 -8.14 8.11 -14.92
C VAL A 75 -8.25 6.88 -15.81
N GLY A 76 -7.68 5.77 -15.34
CA GLY A 76 -7.78 4.45 -15.96
C GLY A 76 -8.62 3.50 -15.13
N ILE A 77 -9.28 2.54 -15.79
CA ILE A 77 -10.03 1.48 -15.14
C ILE A 77 -9.33 0.15 -15.37
N ARG A 78 -8.92 -0.48 -14.27
CA ARG A 78 -8.39 -1.84 -14.26
C ARG A 78 -9.48 -2.80 -13.82
N VAL A 79 -9.77 -3.79 -14.66
CA VAL A 79 -10.61 -4.93 -14.30
C VAL A 79 -9.68 -6.11 -14.10
N SER A 80 -9.54 -6.56 -12.85
CA SER A 80 -8.80 -7.77 -12.50
C SER A 80 -9.76 -8.88 -12.14
N GLU A 81 -9.51 -10.08 -12.62
CA GLU A 81 -10.21 -11.28 -12.17
C GLU A 81 -9.40 -11.90 -11.04
N LYS A 82 -10.07 -12.24 -9.93
CA LYS A 82 -9.45 -12.93 -8.80
C LYS A 82 -10.23 -14.20 -8.48
N PRO A 83 -9.55 -15.32 -8.19
CA PRO A 83 -10.21 -16.53 -7.73
C PRO A 83 -10.74 -16.32 -6.30
N LEU A 84 -12.02 -16.57 -6.11
CA LEU A 84 -12.71 -16.63 -4.82
C LEU A 84 -12.91 -18.11 -4.46
N TYR A 85 -12.42 -18.52 -3.30
CA TYR A 85 -12.45 -19.91 -2.86
C TYR A 85 -12.35 -20.02 -1.34
N SER A 86 -12.80 -21.15 -0.78
CA SER A 86 -12.54 -21.54 0.60
C SER A 86 -11.13 -22.13 0.73
N PHE A 87 -10.34 -21.65 1.68
CA PHE A 87 -9.00 -22.15 1.94
C PHE A 87 -9.01 -23.67 2.23
N GLU A 88 -9.98 -24.14 2.99
CA GLU A 88 -10.13 -25.56 3.34
C GLU A 88 -10.38 -26.42 2.10
N MET A 89 -11.24 -25.95 1.19
CA MET A 89 -11.52 -26.66 -0.06
C MET A 89 -10.32 -26.65 -1.00
N ALA A 90 -9.59 -25.53 -1.08
CA ALA A 90 -8.37 -25.45 -1.87
C ALA A 90 -7.25 -26.35 -1.35
N LEU A 91 -7.09 -26.44 -0.03
CA LEU A 91 -6.12 -27.35 0.59
C LEU A 91 -6.51 -28.82 0.36
N ALA A 92 -7.78 -29.18 0.56
CA ALA A 92 -8.27 -30.53 0.33
C ALA A 92 -8.04 -30.96 -1.13
N TRP A 93 -8.35 -30.08 -2.08
CA TRP A 93 -8.09 -30.31 -3.50
C TRP A 93 -6.58 -30.44 -3.80
N ALA A 94 -5.74 -29.59 -3.21
CA ALA A 94 -4.29 -29.67 -3.40
C ALA A 94 -3.70 -30.97 -2.84
N GLN A 95 -4.25 -31.50 -1.74
CA GLN A 95 -3.86 -32.78 -1.17
C GLN A 95 -4.32 -33.96 -2.04
N GLU A 96 -5.56 -33.93 -2.54
CA GLU A 96 -6.12 -34.95 -3.44
C GLU A 96 -5.32 -35.08 -4.75
N HIS A 97 -4.87 -33.96 -5.29
CA HIS A 97 -4.07 -33.91 -6.51
C HIS A 97 -2.54 -34.00 -6.27
N HIS A 98 -2.11 -34.25 -5.03
CA HIS A 98 -0.70 -34.33 -4.63
C HIS A 98 0.14 -33.09 -5.03
N LEU A 99 -0.49 -31.91 -5.06
CA LEU A 99 0.15 -30.66 -5.47
C LEU A 99 0.90 -29.99 -4.32
N ALA A 100 0.44 -30.13 -3.08
CA ALA A 100 1.11 -29.56 -1.92
C ALA A 100 0.70 -30.21 -0.58
N LEU A 101 1.63 -30.23 0.38
CA LEU A 101 1.34 -30.58 1.78
C LEU A 101 0.71 -29.41 2.56
N SER A 102 0.94 -28.17 2.10
CA SER A 102 0.37 -26.94 2.61
C SER A 102 0.04 -25.99 1.45
N LEU A 103 -1.06 -25.23 1.56
CA LEU A 103 -1.50 -24.36 0.48
C LEU A 103 -0.73 -23.03 0.49
N ASP A 104 0.17 -22.83 -0.48
CA ASP A 104 0.66 -21.49 -0.81
C ASP A 104 -0.39 -20.77 -1.66
N LYS A 105 -0.97 -19.72 -1.09
CA LYS A 105 -2.01 -18.92 -1.72
C LYS A 105 -1.57 -18.34 -3.07
N ASN A 106 -0.38 -17.75 -3.16
CA ASN A 106 0.05 -17.07 -4.38
C ASN A 106 0.30 -18.08 -5.50
N VAL A 107 0.88 -19.23 -5.16
CA VAL A 107 1.12 -20.32 -6.12
C VAL A 107 -0.21 -20.91 -6.58
N PHE A 108 -1.14 -21.19 -5.67
CA PHE A 108 -2.46 -21.72 -6.02
C PHE A 108 -3.25 -20.74 -6.91
N GLU A 109 -3.33 -19.46 -6.54
CA GLU A 109 -4.01 -18.45 -7.37
C GLU A 109 -3.35 -18.32 -8.75
N GLY A 110 -2.02 -18.40 -8.83
CA GLY A 110 -1.28 -18.42 -10.09
C GLY A 110 -1.60 -19.63 -10.96
N ILE A 111 -1.67 -20.84 -10.38
CA ILE A 111 -2.02 -22.06 -11.11
C ILE A 111 -3.46 -21.99 -11.60
N VAL A 112 -4.41 -21.70 -10.72
CA VAL A 112 -5.84 -21.72 -11.05
C VAL A 112 -6.21 -20.63 -12.05
N SER A 113 -5.55 -19.48 -12.01
CA SER A 113 -5.74 -18.42 -13.01
C SER A 113 -5.34 -18.86 -14.42
N ASN A 114 -4.36 -19.76 -14.53
CA ASN A 114 -3.85 -20.30 -15.80
C ASN A 114 -4.50 -21.63 -16.22
N MET A 115 -5.39 -22.20 -15.41
CA MET A 115 -6.11 -23.44 -15.76
C MET A 115 -7.29 -23.15 -16.69
N ASP A 116 -7.38 -23.95 -17.77
CA ASP A 116 -8.52 -23.96 -18.70
C ASP A 116 -9.81 -24.42 -18.01
N ILE A 117 -9.69 -25.49 -17.20
CA ILE A 117 -10.79 -26.03 -16.38
C ILE A 117 -10.46 -25.76 -14.93
N LYS A 118 -11.21 -24.83 -14.32
CA LYS A 118 -11.03 -24.45 -12.92
C LYS A 118 -11.74 -25.45 -12.00
N PRO A 119 -11.23 -25.68 -10.78
CA PRO A 119 -11.95 -26.48 -9.80
C PRO A 119 -13.35 -25.90 -9.54
N SER A 120 -14.35 -26.76 -9.34
CA SER A 120 -15.75 -26.35 -9.19
C SER A 120 -16.02 -25.40 -8.02
N PHE A 121 -15.14 -25.40 -7.01
CA PHE A 121 -15.23 -24.53 -5.84
C PHE A 121 -14.58 -23.15 -6.02
N VAL A 122 -13.93 -22.90 -7.16
CA VAL A 122 -13.31 -21.60 -7.45
C VAL A 122 -14.24 -20.78 -8.36
N VAL A 123 -14.63 -19.61 -7.87
CA VAL A 123 -15.42 -18.64 -8.63
C VAL A 123 -14.54 -17.45 -8.98
N MET A 124 -14.47 -17.06 -10.25
CA MET A 124 -13.70 -15.88 -10.65
C MET A 124 -14.53 -14.62 -10.40
N GLU A 125 -14.08 -13.76 -9.49
CA GLU A 125 -14.70 -12.47 -9.23
C GLU A 125 -13.99 -11.37 -10.01
N LYS A 126 -14.77 -10.56 -10.74
CA LYS A 126 -14.26 -9.36 -11.42
C LYS A 126 -14.21 -8.20 -10.43
N LYS A 127 -12.99 -7.83 -10.03
CA LYS A 127 -12.74 -6.62 -9.26
C LYS A 127 -12.35 -5.48 -10.19
N THR A 128 -13.19 -4.46 -10.25
CA THR A 128 -12.92 -3.21 -10.96
C THR A 128 -12.25 -2.23 -10.01
N THR A 129 -11.23 -1.52 -10.47
CA THR A 129 -10.49 -0.52 -9.68
C THR A 129 -10.12 0.66 -10.57
N ALA A 130 -10.36 1.88 -10.09
CA ALA A 130 -9.92 3.09 -10.75
C ALA A 130 -8.48 3.45 -10.33
N THR A 131 -7.66 3.76 -11.32
CA THR A 131 -6.27 4.19 -11.16
C THR A 131 -6.13 5.63 -11.65
N ILE A 132 -5.40 6.46 -10.91
CA ILE A 132 -5.15 7.86 -11.26
C ILE A 132 -3.68 7.99 -11.66
N ALA A 133 -3.40 8.73 -12.74
CA ALA A 133 -2.06 9.02 -13.20
C ALA A 133 -1.23 9.72 -12.11
N THR A 134 0.04 9.36 -11.98
CA THR A 134 0.94 9.94 -10.98
C THR A 134 1.19 11.44 -11.21
N ASP A 135 1.21 11.87 -12.47
CA ASP A 135 1.41 13.25 -12.87
C ASP A 135 0.19 13.75 -13.65
N LEU A 136 -0.78 14.32 -12.93
CA LEU A 136 -1.98 14.91 -13.52
C LEU A 136 -1.68 16.22 -14.25
N GLY A 137 -0.55 16.89 -13.96
CA GLY A 137 -0.16 18.14 -14.63
C GLY A 137 0.07 17.91 -16.12
N LYS A 138 0.88 16.89 -16.46
CA LYS A 138 1.14 16.51 -17.86
C LYS A 138 -0.10 16.09 -18.63
N VAL A 139 -1.06 15.47 -17.94
CA VAL A 139 -2.33 15.07 -18.53
C VAL A 139 -3.15 16.31 -18.89
N LEU A 140 -3.22 17.30 -17.99
CA LEU A 140 -3.96 18.55 -18.24
C LEU A 140 -3.30 19.43 -19.31
N GLU A 141 -1.98 19.37 -19.46
CA GLU A 141 -1.24 20.05 -20.52
C GLU A 141 -1.27 19.31 -21.87
N GLY A 142 -1.82 18.10 -21.91
CA GLY A 142 -1.96 17.28 -23.13
C GLY A 142 -0.69 16.58 -23.59
N VAL A 143 0.31 16.40 -22.71
CA VAL A 143 1.65 15.90 -23.06
C VAL A 143 1.86 14.41 -22.66
N GLY A 144 0.90 13.76 -22.00
CA GLY A 144 1.07 12.38 -21.52
C GLY A 144 -0.20 11.58 -21.26
N GLU A 145 -0.98 11.28 -22.31
CA GLU A 145 -2.13 10.34 -22.28
C GLU A 145 -1.79 8.86 -22.57
#